data_AF-A0A0M0T9V0-F1
#
_entry.id   AF-A0A0M0T9V0-F1
#
_cell.length_a   1.000
_cell.length_b   1.000
_cell.length_c   1.000
_cell.angle_alpha   90.00
_cell.angle_beta   90.00
_cell.angle_gamma   90.00
#
_symmetry.space_group_name_H-M   'P 1'
#
loop_
_entity.id
_entity.type
_entity.pdbx_description
1 polymer ?
#
loop_
_entity_poly.entity_id
_entity_poly.type
_entity_poly.pdbx_seq_one_letter_code
_entity_poly.pdbx_strand_id
1 'polypeptide(L)'
;MVSKKKYTYTGLSDSNSAQEVNSFLKAYVPNYDTSIRVAHDPLGDNAPDKLLRGHYKWSNKYVDSTGTLKLSYHFMESAPAIMPLFEISGFSAFNEEQKETAKLSLQSWSDVANIKFTEVSSVKKANITFGFFDHSDNDDYAFANLPQGQKNTFTWYHAKSHTFVDNDIDVNGYARQTFTHEIGHALGLDHPADYDASDKVRPGYITKAEYFEDTRAYTVMSYFSEKYTGQDFKYEYSSAPLLNDISAIQALYGANMETRTGDTIYGFNSNTDRDFMTATDADSKLVFSVWDAGGEDTFDFSGFTQNQRINLNEGAFSDVGGLKGNVSIARGVVIENAIGGSGDDILVGNSADNILKGGAGNDIIYGGLGGDHLWGGEGNDTFVYLDGKESLKDNPDWIHDFVSGEDKIDLSEFNFGGNGDIKFVDSFSGKAGEVLFTYDEVNEVTDLEISLGGDLAGNDFLVKVVGQPLAEADFIV
;
A
#
# COMPACT_ATOMS: atom_id res chain seq x y z
N MET A 1 -19.57 0.25 -51.93
CA MET A 1 -18.20 0.65 -51.53
C MET A 1 -18.13 2.16 -51.53
N VAL A 2 -18.38 2.77 -50.37
CA VAL A 2 -18.17 4.20 -50.18
C VAL A 2 -16.83 4.31 -49.47
N SER A 3 -15.85 4.91 -50.15
CA SER A 3 -14.57 5.29 -49.54
C SER A 3 -14.87 6.27 -48.40
N LYS A 4 -14.81 5.79 -47.15
CA LYS A 4 -14.74 6.67 -45.99
C LYS A 4 -13.36 7.33 -46.02
N LYS A 5 -13.32 8.67 -45.98
CA LYS A 5 -12.08 9.42 -45.82
C LYS A 5 -11.48 9.02 -44.46
N LYS A 6 -10.32 8.36 -44.49
CA LYS A 6 -9.51 8.06 -43.32
C LYS A 6 -8.75 9.33 -42.92
N TYR A 7 -8.81 9.66 -41.64
CA TYR A 7 -8.10 10.80 -41.07
C TYR A 7 -6.69 10.36 -40.69
N THR A 8 -5.69 11.16 -41.05
CA THR A 8 -4.36 11.07 -40.45
C THR A 8 -4.39 12.01 -39.25
N TYR A 9 -4.24 11.48 -38.05
CA TYR A 9 -4.04 12.28 -36.85
C TYR A 9 -2.57 12.67 -36.82
N THR A 10 -2.28 13.98 -36.75
CA THR A 10 -0.91 14.51 -36.73
C THR A 10 -0.68 15.16 -35.39
N GLY A 11 0.21 14.56 -34.59
CA GLY A 11 0.46 14.95 -33.21
C GLY A 11 -0.47 14.26 -32.22
N LEU A 12 0.13 13.60 -31.22
CA LEU A 12 -0.54 13.01 -30.07
C LEU A 12 -1.41 14.07 -29.39
N SER A 13 -2.67 13.74 -29.07
CA SER A 13 -3.51 14.63 -28.27
C SER A 13 -3.03 14.68 -26.81
N ASP A 14 -3.11 15.84 -26.17
CA ASP A 14 -2.92 15.97 -24.72
C ASP A 14 -4.08 15.24 -24.02
N SER A 15 -3.94 13.95 -23.71
CA SER A 15 -4.95 13.21 -22.97
C SER A 15 -4.85 13.50 -21.48
N ASN A 16 -5.98 13.88 -20.88
CA ASN A 16 -6.06 14.00 -19.42
C ASN A 16 -5.87 12.64 -18.74
N SER A 17 -6.40 11.54 -19.31
CA SER A 17 -6.34 10.21 -18.70
C SER A 17 -4.91 9.69 -18.61
N ALA A 18 -4.14 9.78 -19.71
CA ALA A 18 -2.73 9.41 -19.71
C ALA A 18 -1.89 10.29 -18.75
N GLN A 19 -2.21 11.59 -18.63
CA GLN A 19 -1.54 12.48 -17.67
C GLN A 19 -1.87 12.12 -16.22
N GLU A 20 -3.11 11.75 -15.93
CA GLU A 20 -3.56 11.33 -14.60
C GLU A 20 -2.89 10.01 -14.17
N VAL A 21 -2.82 9.01 -15.06
CA VAL A 21 -2.06 7.77 -14.83
C VAL A 21 -0.58 8.07 -14.56
N ASN A 22 0.07 8.85 -15.45
CA ASN A 22 1.47 9.23 -15.30
C ASN A 22 1.76 10.02 -14.00
N SER A 23 0.82 10.89 -13.59
CA SER A 23 0.93 11.62 -12.33
C SER A 23 0.76 10.69 -11.14
N PHE A 24 -0.13 9.70 -11.22
CA PHE A 24 -0.40 8.78 -10.13
C PHE A 24 0.70 7.73 -9.94
N LEU A 25 1.30 7.23 -11.03
CA LEU A 25 2.51 6.41 -11.00
C LEU A 25 3.70 7.09 -10.28
N LYS A 26 3.67 8.42 -10.16
CA LYS A 26 4.69 9.24 -9.50
C LYS A 26 4.21 9.85 -8.18
N ALA A 27 2.97 9.58 -7.76
CA ALA A 27 2.40 10.17 -6.56
C ALA A 27 3.14 9.68 -5.31
N TYR A 28 3.29 10.56 -4.32
CA TYR A 28 4.01 10.29 -3.07
C TYR A 28 5.50 9.94 -3.24
N VAL A 29 6.05 10.04 -4.46
CA VAL A 29 7.48 9.88 -4.71
C VAL A 29 8.15 11.27 -4.64
N PRO A 30 9.04 11.52 -3.66
CA PRO A 30 9.71 12.80 -3.51
C PRO A 30 10.45 13.22 -4.79
N ASN A 31 10.36 14.50 -5.14
CA ASN A 31 10.89 15.12 -6.37
C ASN A 31 10.18 14.77 -7.68
N TYR A 32 9.26 13.81 -7.69
CA TYR A 32 8.44 13.48 -8.86
C TYR A 32 6.99 13.92 -8.70
N ASP A 33 6.42 13.77 -7.51
CA ASP A 33 5.13 14.36 -7.17
C ASP A 33 5.30 15.86 -6.88
N THR A 34 4.79 16.70 -7.78
CA THR A 34 4.88 18.16 -7.64
C THR A 34 3.86 18.74 -6.65
N SER A 35 2.90 17.94 -6.18
CA SER A 35 1.85 18.35 -5.24
C SER A 35 2.29 18.26 -3.78
N ILE A 36 3.36 17.51 -3.49
CA ILE A 36 3.87 17.33 -2.12
C ILE A 36 5.06 18.26 -1.84
N ARG A 37 5.15 18.71 -0.59
CA ARG A 37 6.25 19.56 -0.13
C ARG A 37 7.38 18.69 0.43
N VAL A 38 8.51 18.65 -0.26
CA VAL A 38 9.73 17.98 0.21
C VAL A 38 10.51 18.94 1.12
N ALA A 39 10.38 18.77 2.44
CA ALA A 39 11.04 19.62 3.45
C ALA A 39 12.42 19.11 3.89
N HIS A 40 12.67 17.81 3.72
CA HIS A 40 13.91 17.12 4.04
C HIS A 40 14.30 16.23 2.86
N ASP A 41 15.59 15.89 2.76
CA ASP A 41 16.06 15.00 1.69
C ASP A 41 15.41 13.60 1.85
N PRO A 42 14.90 13.00 0.76
CA PRO A 42 14.32 11.67 0.80
C PRO A 42 15.39 10.58 0.86
N LEU A 43 15.11 9.51 1.60
CA LEU A 43 15.96 8.32 1.65
C LEU A 43 15.42 7.17 0.80
N GLY A 44 14.16 7.23 0.39
CA GLY A 44 13.50 6.17 -0.38
C GLY A 44 13.64 4.82 0.32
N ASP A 45 14.14 3.82 -0.41
CA ASP A 45 14.31 2.45 0.09
C ASP A 45 15.36 2.30 1.20
N ASN A 46 16.17 3.33 1.45
CA ASN A 46 17.13 3.34 2.57
C ASN A 46 16.53 3.91 3.85
N ALA A 47 15.31 4.46 3.82
CA ALA A 47 14.63 4.99 5.01
C ALA A 47 14.49 3.95 6.16
N PRO A 48 14.20 2.66 5.91
CA PRO A 48 14.11 1.65 6.97
C PRO A 48 15.39 1.49 7.80
N ASP A 49 16.57 1.74 7.22
CA ASP A 49 17.86 1.61 7.93
C ASP A 49 17.97 2.58 9.12
N LYS A 50 17.24 3.70 9.07
CA LYS A 50 17.22 4.69 10.15
C LYS A 50 16.54 4.19 11.42
N LEU A 51 15.58 3.27 11.28
CA LEU A 51 14.94 2.57 12.39
C LEU A 51 15.87 1.55 13.05
N LEU A 52 17.00 1.21 12.43
CA LEU A 52 17.93 0.17 12.88
C LEU A 52 19.29 0.73 13.34
N ARG A 53 19.44 2.06 13.41
CA ARG A 53 20.73 2.73 13.68
C ARG A 53 21.33 2.37 15.04
N GLY A 54 20.51 2.05 16.03
CA GLY A 54 20.95 1.65 17.37
C GLY A 54 21.45 0.21 17.45
N HIS A 55 21.28 -0.57 16.38
CA HIS A 55 21.68 -1.98 16.30
C HIS A 55 21.10 -2.86 17.41
N TYR A 56 19.89 -2.54 17.87
CA TYR A 56 19.18 -3.30 18.89
C TYR A 56 18.52 -4.54 18.29
N LYS A 57 18.74 -5.69 18.93
CA LYS A 57 18.17 -6.96 18.47
C LYS A 57 18.11 -7.97 19.60
N TRP A 58 17.07 -8.80 19.61
CA TRP A 58 17.02 -9.96 20.48
C TRP A 58 18.12 -10.98 20.17
N SER A 59 18.74 -11.53 21.21
CA SER A 59 19.81 -12.52 21.08
C SER A 59 19.37 -13.75 20.26
N ASN A 60 20.27 -14.25 19.40
CA ASN A 60 20.08 -15.47 18.61
C ASN A 60 19.74 -16.72 19.43
N LYS A 61 19.94 -16.71 20.76
CA LYS A 61 19.49 -17.80 21.64
C LYS A 61 17.96 -17.99 21.67
N TYR A 62 17.21 -16.96 21.27
CA TYR A 62 15.75 -17.00 21.15
C TYR A 62 15.28 -17.39 19.74
N VAL A 63 16.21 -17.56 18.80
CA VAL A 63 15.92 -17.98 17.43
C VAL A 63 16.00 -19.50 17.37
N ASP A 64 14.94 -20.13 16.86
CA ASP A 64 14.91 -21.58 16.68
C ASP A 64 15.67 -22.05 15.43
N SER A 65 15.67 -23.36 15.16
CA SER A 65 16.36 -23.92 14.00
C SER A 65 15.76 -23.52 12.65
N THR A 66 14.54 -23.00 12.61
CA THR A 66 13.91 -22.50 11.38
C THR A 66 14.19 -21.02 11.15
N GLY A 67 14.92 -20.36 12.04
CA GLY A 67 15.20 -18.93 11.96
C GLY A 67 14.11 -18.04 12.58
N THR A 68 13.11 -18.64 13.24
CA THR A 68 12.01 -17.88 13.86
C THR A 68 12.40 -17.43 15.26
N LEU A 69 12.28 -16.13 15.54
CA LEU A 69 12.44 -15.56 16.87
C LEU A 69 11.25 -15.94 17.76
N LYS A 70 11.50 -16.63 18.88
CA LYS A 70 10.48 -16.99 19.88
C LYS A 70 10.56 -16.05 21.07
N LEU A 71 9.55 -15.19 21.21
CA LEU A 71 9.42 -14.29 22.35
C LEU A 71 8.18 -14.65 23.16
N SER A 72 8.33 -14.59 24.47
CA SER A 72 7.21 -14.71 25.40
C SER A 72 6.74 -13.35 25.88
N TYR A 73 5.46 -13.20 26.18
CA TYR A 73 4.92 -11.95 26.71
C TYR A 73 4.01 -12.15 27.92
N HIS A 74 3.82 -11.10 28.72
CA HIS A 74 2.95 -11.14 29.88
C HIS A 74 2.35 -9.76 30.20
N PHE A 75 1.04 -9.71 30.40
CA PHE A 75 0.35 -8.56 30.98
C PHE A 75 0.46 -8.60 32.50
N MET A 76 1.10 -7.61 33.09
CA MET A 76 1.36 -7.58 34.52
C MET A 76 0.06 -7.40 35.31
N GLU A 77 -0.09 -8.15 36.40
CA GLU A 77 -1.25 -8.06 37.32
C GLU A 77 -0.94 -7.27 38.61
N SER A 78 0.33 -6.98 38.86
CA SER A 78 0.79 -6.26 40.06
C SER A 78 2.05 -5.46 39.77
N ALA A 79 2.25 -4.36 40.50
CA ALA A 79 3.40 -3.48 40.36
C ALA A 79 4.73 -4.25 40.47
N PRO A 80 5.60 -4.25 39.44
CA PRO A 80 6.93 -4.83 39.54
C PRO A 80 7.87 -3.90 40.31
N ALA A 81 8.86 -4.48 41.00
CA ALA A 81 9.85 -3.73 41.79
C ALA A 81 10.75 -2.79 40.95
N ILE A 82 10.69 -2.89 39.62
CA ILE A 82 11.52 -2.10 38.70
C ILE A 82 10.94 -0.71 38.42
N MET A 83 9.65 -0.44 38.71
CA MET A 83 9.01 0.84 38.38
C MET A 83 9.80 2.08 38.85
N PRO A 84 10.35 2.13 40.08
CA PRO A 84 11.13 3.29 40.51
C PRO A 84 12.43 3.51 39.73
N LEU A 85 12.97 2.49 39.06
CA LEU A 85 14.16 2.64 38.19
C LEU A 85 13.81 3.33 36.86
N PHE A 86 12.54 3.37 36.51
CA PHE A 86 12.00 4.10 35.37
C PHE A 86 11.35 5.43 35.80
N GLU A 87 11.48 5.83 37.08
CA GLU A 87 10.90 7.07 37.60
C GLU A 87 9.37 7.18 37.42
N ILE A 88 8.70 6.01 37.43
CA ILE A 88 7.23 5.90 37.33
C ILE A 88 6.59 5.31 38.59
N SER A 89 5.32 5.62 38.82
CA SER A 89 4.52 5.06 39.93
C SER A 89 3.02 4.96 39.59
N GLY A 90 2.24 4.37 40.49
CA GLY A 90 0.79 4.19 40.31
C GLY A 90 0.45 3.11 39.28
N PHE A 91 0.82 1.87 39.57
CA PHE A 91 0.60 0.74 38.67
C PHE A 91 -0.90 0.47 38.44
N SER A 92 -1.25 0.21 37.19
CA SER A 92 -2.52 -0.43 36.82
C SER A 92 -2.28 -1.58 35.84
N ALA A 93 -3.07 -2.65 35.97
CA ALA A 93 -3.05 -3.78 35.03
C ALA A 93 -3.87 -3.44 33.78
N PHE A 94 -3.55 -4.10 32.67
CA PHE A 94 -4.40 -4.08 31.47
C PHE A 94 -5.76 -4.72 31.78
N ASN A 95 -6.84 -4.10 31.30
CA ASN A 95 -8.15 -4.75 31.26
C ASN A 95 -8.20 -5.78 30.10
N GLU A 96 -9.25 -6.61 30.03
CA GLU A 96 -9.34 -7.67 29.01
C GLU A 96 -9.38 -7.13 27.57
N GLU A 97 -10.07 -6.02 27.32
CA GLU A 97 -10.16 -5.40 26.00
C GLU A 97 -8.78 -4.92 25.53
N GLN A 98 -8.06 -4.21 26.39
CA GLN A 98 -6.69 -3.76 26.14
C GLN A 98 -5.72 -4.93 25.91
N LYS A 99 -5.92 -6.07 26.60
CA LYS A 99 -5.12 -7.28 26.36
C LYS A 99 -5.37 -7.83 24.96
N GLU A 100 -6.63 -7.95 24.55
CA GLU A 100 -6.97 -8.42 23.21
C GLU A 100 -6.43 -7.47 22.13
N THR A 101 -6.60 -6.15 22.30
CA THR A 101 -6.03 -5.15 21.39
C THR A 101 -4.50 -5.24 21.30
N ALA A 102 -3.80 -5.36 22.44
CA ALA A 102 -2.34 -5.51 22.44
C ALA A 102 -1.89 -6.84 21.80
N LYS A 103 -2.69 -7.90 21.90
CA LYS A 103 -2.45 -9.16 21.16
C LYS A 103 -2.59 -8.97 19.65
N LEU A 104 -3.55 -8.16 19.18
CA LEU A 104 -3.66 -7.81 17.77
C LEU A 104 -2.43 -7.01 17.28
N SER A 105 -1.91 -6.07 18.09
CA SER A 105 -0.65 -5.38 17.77
C SER A 105 0.54 -6.36 17.70
N LEU A 106 0.67 -7.30 18.66
CA LEU A 106 1.68 -8.36 18.58
C LEU A 106 1.51 -9.22 17.32
N GLN A 107 0.27 -9.60 16.99
CA GLN A 107 -0.06 -10.38 15.80
C GLN A 107 0.38 -9.66 14.53
N SER A 108 0.12 -8.36 14.41
CA SER A 108 0.51 -7.56 13.24
C SER A 108 2.03 -7.52 13.00
N TRP A 109 2.85 -7.55 14.06
CA TRP A 109 4.30 -7.68 13.92
C TRP A 109 4.74 -9.10 13.52
N SER A 110 4.09 -10.14 14.06
CA SER A 110 4.40 -11.53 13.67
C SER A 110 3.88 -11.90 12.28
N ASP A 111 2.89 -11.19 11.76
CA ASP A 111 2.41 -11.36 10.39
C ASP A 111 3.50 -11.01 9.38
N VAL A 112 4.33 -10.00 9.66
CA VAL A 112 5.26 -9.45 8.67
C VAL A 112 6.69 -9.97 8.81
N ALA A 113 7.08 -10.48 9.98
CA ALA A 113 8.42 -11.00 10.25
C ALA A 113 8.40 -12.34 10.99
N ASN A 114 9.49 -13.12 10.90
CA ASN A 114 9.61 -14.45 11.52
C ASN A 114 9.72 -14.36 13.05
N ILE A 115 8.62 -13.98 13.70
CA ILE A 115 8.50 -13.80 15.13
C ILE A 115 7.28 -14.61 15.59
N LYS A 116 7.44 -15.34 16.69
CA LYS A 116 6.34 -16.03 17.36
C LYS A 116 6.23 -15.55 18.78
N PHE A 117 5.08 -14.99 19.11
CA PHE A 117 4.73 -14.57 20.45
C PHE A 117 4.01 -15.69 21.22
N THR A 118 4.27 -15.81 22.51
CA THR A 118 3.59 -16.78 23.39
C THR A 118 3.33 -16.14 24.74
N GLU A 119 2.05 -16.08 25.14
CA GLU A 119 1.69 -15.57 26.46
C GLU A 119 2.21 -16.52 27.55
N VAL A 120 2.74 -15.96 28.63
CA VAL A 120 3.22 -16.70 29.80
C VAL A 120 2.67 -16.12 31.09
N SER A 121 2.60 -16.95 32.13
CA SER A 121 1.89 -16.63 33.37
C SER A 121 2.63 -15.69 34.35
N SER A 122 3.81 -15.17 34.01
CA SER A 122 4.55 -14.28 34.93
C SER A 122 5.65 -13.49 34.24
N VAL A 123 5.95 -12.30 34.79
CA VAL A 123 7.09 -11.45 34.40
C VAL A 123 8.41 -12.22 34.33
N LYS A 124 8.66 -13.15 35.27
CA LYS A 124 9.90 -13.94 35.32
C LYS A 124 10.11 -14.82 34.10
N LYS A 125 9.05 -15.19 33.39
CA LYS A 125 9.11 -16.03 32.19
C LYS A 125 9.08 -15.21 30.91
N ALA A 126 8.51 -14.01 30.95
CA ALA A 126 8.29 -13.16 29.79
C ALA A 126 9.59 -12.58 29.23
N ASN A 127 9.59 -12.28 27.94
CA ASN A 127 10.55 -11.41 27.27
C ASN A 127 10.01 -9.99 27.15
N ILE A 128 8.73 -9.83 26.80
CA ILE A 128 8.05 -8.53 26.71
C ILE A 128 7.00 -8.45 27.81
N THR A 129 6.88 -7.31 28.48
CA THR A 129 5.85 -7.10 29.50
C THR A 129 5.06 -5.84 29.24
N PHE A 130 3.81 -5.85 29.69
CA PHE A 130 2.86 -4.75 29.50
C PHE A 130 2.31 -4.31 30.86
N GLY A 131 2.26 -3.01 31.09
CA GLY A 131 1.63 -2.43 32.28
C GLY A 131 1.36 -0.94 32.14
N PHE A 132 0.45 -0.44 32.97
CA PHE A 132 0.17 0.98 33.05
C PHE A 132 0.83 1.64 34.27
N PHE A 133 1.07 2.93 34.17
CA PHE A 133 1.47 3.81 35.27
C PHE A 133 0.58 5.06 35.31
N ASP A 134 0.46 5.68 36.49
CA ASP A 134 -0.35 6.90 36.69
C ASP A 134 0.51 8.18 36.79
N HIS A 135 1.82 8.05 37.05
CA HIS A 135 2.75 9.18 37.20
C HIS A 135 4.14 8.83 36.65
N SER A 136 4.76 9.77 35.93
CA SER A 136 6.18 9.77 35.52
C SER A 136 6.83 11.09 35.93
N ASP A 137 8.05 11.05 36.47
CA ASP A 137 8.84 12.26 36.74
C ASP A 137 9.36 12.95 35.46
N ASN A 138 9.35 12.24 34.32
CA ASN A 138 9.77 12.74 33.00
C ASN A 138 8.60 13.14 32.09
N ASP A 139 7.37 13.17 32.63
CA ASP A 139 6.13 13.44 31.89
C ASP A 139 5.90 12.46 30.71
N ASP A 140 6.36 11.21 30.85
CA ASP A 140 6.23 10.19 29.80
C ASP A 140 4.77 9.88 29.45
N TYR A 141 4.50 9.70 28.16
CA TYR A 141 3.20 9.30 27.62
C TYR A 141 3.06 7.78 27.53
N ALA A 142 4.05 7.14 26.93
CA ALA A 142 4.28 5.71 26.87
C ALA A 142 5.77 5.52 26.55
N PHE A 143 6.34 4.38 26.92
CA PHE A 143 7.71 4.07 26.56
C PHE A 143 7.99 2.57 26.64
N ALA A 144 9.05 2.16 25.95
CA ALA A 144 9.59 0.82 26.03
C ALA A 144 11.11 0.83 25.98
N ASN A 145 11.74 -0.11 26.67
CA ASN A 145 13.19 -0.28 26.55
C ASN A 145 13.55 -1.23 25.40
N LEU A 146 14.53 -0.81 24.60
CA LEU A 146 15.08 -1.56 23.46
C LEU A 146 15.82 -2.84 23.93
N PRO A 147 15.86 -3.93 23.15
CA PRO A 147 16.57 -5.16 23.49
C PRO A 147 18.10 -4.99 23.43
N GLN A 148 18.73 -4.91 24.61
CA GLN A 148 20.17 -4.69 24.83
C GLN A 148 20.81 -5.85 25.62
N GLY A 149 20.39 -7.08 25.33
CA GLY A 149 20.91 -8.29 25.97
C GLY A 149 20.27 -8.64 27.33
N GLN A 150 19.41 -7.77 27.86
CA GLN A 150 18.57 -8.10 29.02
C GLN A 150 17.56 -9.20 28.69
N LYS A 151 17.00 -9.80 29.75
CA LYS A 151 15.95 -10.82 29.61
C LYS A 151 14.60 -10.23 29.22
N ASN A 152 14.28 -9.06 29.78
CA ASN A 152 12.97 -8.44 29.74
C ASN A 152 13.04 -7.05 29.10
N THR A 153 12.17 -6.78 28.13
CA THR A 153 11.72 -5.45 27.79
C THR A 153 10.37 -5.20 28.47
N PHE A 154 10.15 -3.96 28.87
CA PHE A 154 8.98 -3.45 29.54
C PHE A 154 8.38 -2.39 28.63
N THR A 155 7.08 -2.52 28.36
CA THR A 155 6.28 -1.52 27.68
C THR A 155 5.33 -0.92 28.72
N TRP A 156 5.36 0.40 28.83
CA TRP A 156 4.66 1.17 29.85
C TRP A 156 3.78 2.22 29.21
N TYR A 157 2.57 2.37 29.73
CA TYR A 157 1.55 3.26 29.17
C TYR A 157 0.96 4.13 30.28
N HIS A 158 0.80 5.42 30.03
CA HIS A 158 0.29 6.34 31.04
C HIS A 158 -1.25 6.27 31.12
N ALA A 159 -1.79 5.65 32.16
CA ALA A 159 -3.23 5.43 32.33
C ALA A 159 -4.07 6.71 32.52
N LYS A 160 -3.43 7.85 32.79
CA LYS A 160 -4.09 9.16 32.93
C LYS A 160 -3.95 10.04 31.70
N SER A 161 -3.28 9.58 30.65
CA SER A 161 -3.30 10.30 29.37
C SER A 161 -4.69 10.24 28.76
N HIS A 162 -5.08 11.27 27.99
CA HIS A 162 -6.42 11.33 27.40
C HIS A 162 -6.74 10.06 26.59
N THR A 163 -5.77 9.57 25.82
CA THR A 163 -5.89 8.39 24.95
C THR A 163 -6.32 7.12 25.70
N PHE A 164 -5.72 6.87 26.86
CA PHE A 164 -6.01 5.67 27.65
C PHE A 164 -7.17 5.87 28.65
N VAL A 165 -7.50 7.12 28.99
CA VAL A 165 -8.72 7.46 29.73
C VAL A 165 -9.95 7.30 28.84
N ASP A 166 -9.87 7.72 27.58
CA ASP A 166 -10.95 7.62 26.60
C ASP A 166 -11.06 6.21 25.99
N ASN A 167 -10.10 5.32 26.31
CA ASN A 167 -10.03 3.95 25.80
C ASN A 167 -10.05 3.90 24.26
N ASP A 168 -9.23 4.74 23.62
CA ASP A 168 -9.11 4.86 22.15
C ASP A 168 -8.29 3.70 21.52
N ILE A 169 -8.70 2.48 21.85
CA ILE A 169 -8.04 1.21 21.52
C ILE A 169 -8.66 0.48 20.33
N ASP A 170 -9.70 1.06 19.74
CA ASP A 170 -10.35 0.56 18.53
C ASP A 170 -9.39 0.59 17.32
N VAL A 171 -9.79 -0.04 16.22
CA VAL A 171 -9.05 0.08 14.96
C VAL A 171 -8.91 1.56 14.60
N ASN A 172 -7.68 1.92 14.26
CA ASN A 172 -7.19 3.26 14.00
C ASN A 172 -7.13 4.25 15.16
N GLY A 173 -7.45 3.80 16.38
CA GLY A 173 -7.28 4.59 17.59
C GLY A 173 -5.80 4.84 17.92
N TYR A 174 -5.51 5.98 18.54
CA TYR A 174 -4.14 6.34 18.90
C TYR A 174 -3.57 5.44 19.99
N ALA A 175 -4.41 4.86 20.86
CA ALA A 175 -3.96 3.89 21.87
C ALA A 175 -3.50 2.59 21.19
N ARG A 176 -4.24 2.13 20.16
CA ARG A 176 -3.86 0.97 19.34
C ARG A 176 -2.52 1.19 18.64
N GLN A 177 -2.33 2.35 17.99
CA GLN A 177 -1.03 2.70 17.41
C GLN A 177 0.08 2.74 18.47
N THR A 178 -0.20 3.27 19.67
CA THR A 178 0.77 3.32 20.76
C THR A 178 1.22 1.92 21.18
N PHE A 179 0.31 0.93 21.27
CA PHE A 179 0.70 -0.46 21.52
C PHE A 179 1.65 -0.99 20.44
N THR A 180 1.31 -0.79 19.17
CA THR A 180 2.13 -1.23 18.03
C THR A 180 3.51 -0.57 18.04
N HIS A 181 3.58 0.72 18.36
CA HIS A 181 4.80 1.51 18.49
C HIS A 181 5.72 0.98 19.59
N GLU A 182 5.22 0.83 20.82
CA GLU A 182 6.04 0.37 21.95
C GLU A 182 6.50 -1.09 21.77
N ILE A 183 5.71 -1.91 21.08
CA ILE A 183 6.15 -3.26 20.67
C ILE A 183 7.30 -3.16 19.65
N GLY A 184 7.27 -2.21 18.71
CA GLY A 184 8.37 -1.93 17.79
C GLY A 184 9.69 -1.65 18.53
N HIS A 185 9.67 -0.79 19.54
CA HIS A 185 10.80 -0.57 20.44
C HIS A 185 11.22 -1.84 21.18
N ALA A 186 10.27 -2.59 21.76
CA ALA A 186 10.56 -3.86 22.42
C ALA A 186 11.17 -4.92 21.48
N LEU A 187 10.99 -4.78 20.17
CA LEU A 187 11.57 -5.61 19.12
C LEU A 187 12.90 -5.09 18.59
N GLY A 188 13.25 -3.83 18.82
CA GLY A 188 14.55 -3.24 18.45
C GLY A 188 14.52 -2.11 17.45
N LEU A 189 13.35 -1.57 17.13
CA LEU A 189 13.23 -0.41 16.24
C LEU A 189 13.40 0.88 17.04
N ASP A 190 14.25 1.79 16.56
CA ASP A 190 14.34 3.16 17.04
C ASP A 190 13.25 4.04 16.41
N HIS A 191 12.96 5.21 16.99
CA HIS A 191 12.31 6.30 16.22
C HIS A 191 13.15 6.63 14.97
N PRO A 192 12.58 7.12 13.87
CA PRO A 192 13.30 7.57 12.68
C PRO A 192 14.57 8.42 12.90
N ALA A 193 14.57 9.31 13.89
CA ALA A 193 15.71 10.17 14.22
C ALA A 193 15.86 10.34 15.75
N ASP A 194 16.87 11.10 16.19
CA ASP A 194 17.15 11.35 17.60
C ASP A 194 16.21 12.42 18.19
N TYR A 195 15.01 11.98 18.55
CA TYR A 195 14.01 12.76 19.30
C TYR A 195 13.25 11.88 20.28
N ASP A 196 12.79 12.49 21.37
CA ASP A 196 12.05 11.82 22.43
C ASP A 196 10.88 12.70 22.94
N ALA A 197 9.83 12.09 23.49
CA ALA A 197 8.72 12.82 24.11
C ALA A 197 9.14 13.59 25.37
N SER A 198 10.16 13.10 26.09
CA SER A 198 10.75 13.73 27.27
C SER A 198 11.66 14.93 26.95
N ASP A 199 11.88 15.24 25.66
CA ASP A 199 12.64 16.42 25.25
C ASP A 199 11.96 17.71 25.75
N LYS A 200 12.77 18.61 26.34
CA LYS A 200 12.31 19.91 26.89
C LYS A 200 11.52 20.77 25.89
N VAL A 201 11.72 20.53 24.60
CA VAL A 201 10.97 21.16 23.51
C VAL A 201 10.38 20.03 22.69
N ARG A 202 9.04 20.01 22.62
CA ARG A 202 8.31 19.04 21.80
C ARG A 202 8.89 18.99 20.38
N PRO A 203 9.32 17.81 19.88
CA PRO A 203 9.94 17.71 18.58
C PRO A 203 8.95 18.13 17.49
N GLY A 204 9.43 18.89 16.51
CA GLY A 204 8.66 19.28 15.33
C GLY A 204 9.31 18.74 14.07
N TYR A 205 8.51 18.31 13.09
CA TYR A 205 9.01 17.67 11.86
C TYR A 205 10.12 18.48 11.18
N ILE A 206 9.91 19.78 10.97
CA ILE A 206 10.88 20.67 10.31
C ILE A 206 12.20 20.80 11.09
N THR A 207 12.16 20.64 12.42
CA THR A 207 13.33 20.90 13.28
C THR A 207 14.03 19.64 13.76
N LYS A 208 13.36 18.48 13.73
CA LYS A 208 13.83 17.24 14.36
C LYS A 208 13.78 16.00 13.47
N ALA A 209 12.94 15.96 12.43
CA ALA A 209 13.07 14.91 11.43
C ALA A 209 14.38 15.11 10.65
N GLU A 210 15.02 14.01 10.26
CA GLU A 210 16.27 14.02 9.48
C GLU A 210 16.06 13.74 7.99
N TYR A 211 14.90 13.17 7.62
CA TYR A 211 14.59 12.75 6.25
C TYR A 211 13.10 12.84 5.96
N PHE A 212 12.74 12.82 4.68
CA PHE A 212 11.36 13.04 4.22
C PHE A 212 10.37 12.01 4.79
N GLU A 213 10.71 10.73 4.74
CA GLU A 213 9.83 9.62 5.10
C GLU A 213 9.63 9.44 6.62
N ASP A 214 10.14 10.35 7.46
CA ASP A 214 9.89 10.38 8.90
C ASP A 214 8.50 10.97 9.19
N THR A 215 7.47 10.21 8.83
CA THR A 215 6.08 10.49 9.19
C THR A 215 5.31 9.20 9.46
N ARG A 216 4.17 9.36 10.12
CA ARG A 216 3.18 8.29 10.35
C ARG A 216 2.50 7.81 9.05
N ALA A 217 2.88 8.30 7.88
CA ALA A 217 2.52 7.67 6.60
C ALA A 217 3.39 6.45 6.27
N TYR A 218 4.66 6.45 6.73
CA TYR A 218 5.64 5.43 6.36
C TYR A 218 6.03 4.52 7.52
N THR A 219 5.96 5.01 8.76
CA THR A 219 6.37 4.26 9.95
C THR A 219 5.57 4.68 11.18
N VAL A 220 5.04 3.70 11.91
CA VAL A 220 4.38 3.92 13.21
C VAL A 220 5.37 4.37 14.28
N MET A 221 6.68 4.24 14.03
CA MET A 221 7.74 4.72 14.92
C MET A 221 7.93 6.25 14.84
N SER A 222 7.28 6.95 13.91
CA SER A 222 7.39 8.41 13.79
C SER A 222 6.46 9.16 14.75
N TYR A 223 6.89 10.35 15.19
CA TYR A 223 6.05 11.30 15.93
C TYR A 223 5.27 12.26 15.03
N PHE A 224 5.59 12.31 13.74
CA PHE A 224 5.12 13.36 12.86
C PHE A 224 3.92 12.92 12.01
N SER A 225 2.98 13.82 11.82
CA SER A 225 1.78 13.57 11.02
C SER A 225 2.14 13.22 9.58
N GLU A 226 1.38 12.28 9.02
CA GLU A 226 1.33 11.89 7.62
C GLU A 226 1.21 13.09 6.65
N LYS A 227 0.60 14.19 7.12
CA LYS A 227 0.40 15.42 6.32
C LYS A 227 1.68 16.10 5.89
N TYR A 228 2.79 15.86 6.59
CA TYR A 228 4.07 16.42 6.20
C TYR A 228 4.62 15.83 4.89
N THR A 229 4.12 14.66 4.48
CA THR A 229 4.55 13.94 3.28
C THR A 229 3.46 13.84 2.20
N GLY A 230 2.33 14.54 2.37
CA GLY A 230 1.27 14.66 1.37
C GLY A 230 0.05 13.76 1.59
N GLN A 231 0.13 12.81 2.52
CA GLN A 231 -0.98 11.95 2.92
C GLN A 231 -1.98 12.69 3.82
N ASP A 232 -3.18 12.13 3.98
CA ASP A 232 -4.21 12.64 4.90
C ASP A 232 -5.10 11.48 5.34
N PHE A 233 -4.92 11.05 6.59
CA PHE A 233 -5.67 9.93 7.15
C PHE A 233 -6.95 10.38 7.85
N LYS A 234 -7.33 11.66 7.73
CA LYS A 234 -8.51 12.22 8.39
C LYS A 234 -8.53 11.98 9.90
N TYR A 235 -7.35 12.12 10.53
CA TYR A 235 -7.11 11.95 11.97
C TYR A 235 -7.09 10.50 12.46
N GLU A 236 -7.16 9.52 11.56
CA GLU A 236 -6.95 8.11 11.85
C GLU A 236 -5.46 7.78 12.01
N TYR A 237 -5.16 6.74 12.78
CA TYR A 237 -3.79 6.27 13.03
C TYR A 237 -3.60 4.85 12.52
N SER A 238 -2.48 4.51 11.89
CA SER A 238 -2.22 3.10 11.53
C SER A 238 -2.17 2.21 12.77
N SER A 239 -2.95 1.13 12.74
CA SER A 239 -3.01 0.12 13.81
C SER A 239 -1.88 -0.92 13.75
N ALA A 240 -1.21 -1.01 12.61
CA ALA A 240 -0.24 -2.05 12.26
C ALA A 240 1.05 -1.44 11.67
N PRO A 241 2.14 -2.23 11.55
CA PRO A 241 3.37 -1.80 10.88
C PRO A 241 3.09 -1.24 9.48
N LEU A 242 3.72 -0.11 9.17
CA LEU A 242 3.66 0.55 7.85
C LEU A 242 4.87 0.17 6.99
N LEU A 243 4.92 0.70 5.76
CA LEU A 243 5.89 0.34 4.72
C LEU A 243 7.34 0.23 5.22
N ASN A 244 7.84 1.22 5.96
CA ASN A 244 9.22 1.22 6.45
C ASN A 244 9.40 0.38 7.72
N ASP A 245 8.35 0.21 8.53
CA ASP A 245 8.37 -0.69 9.68
C ASP A 245 8.56 -2.13 9.24
N ILE A 246 7.81 -2.55 8.20
CA ILE A 246 7.86 -3.89 7.62
C ILE A 246 9.26 -4.18 7.11
N SER A 247 9.83 -3.33 6.27
CA SER A 247 11.20 -3.53 5.77
C SER A 247 12.25 -3.59 6.90
N ALA A 248 12.13 -2.72 7.92
CA ALA A 248 13.08 -2.70 9.03
C ALA A 248 13.00 -3.96 9.91
N ILE A 249 11.80 -4.40 10.28
CA ILE A 249 11.64 -5.58 11.14
C ILE A 249 12.02 -6.87 10.39
N GLN A 250 11.78 -6.93 9.09
CA GLN A 250 12.22 -8.03 8.23
C GLN A 250 13.74 -8.05 8.07
N ALA A 251 14.41 -6.89 8.03
CA ALA A 251 15.88 -6.85 8.06
C ALA A 251 16.46 -7.40 9.38
N LEU A 252 15.75 -7.23 10.50
CA LEU A 252 16.17 -7.81 11.78
C LEU A 252 15.89 -9.32 11.87
N TYR A 253 14.70 -9.77 11.50
CA TYR A 253 14.21 -11.11 11.85
C TYR A 253 13.79 -11.97 10.64
N GLY A 254 13.90 -11.46 9.42
CA GLY A 254 13.48 -12.11 8.18
C GLY A 254 11.98 -11.95 7.93
N ALA A 255 11.62 -11.86 6.64
CA ALA A 255 10.25 -11.86 6.16
C ALA A 255 9.50 -13.14 6.53
N ASN A 256 8.24 -13.01 6.95
CA ASN A 256 7.37 -14.14 7.23
C ASN A 256 6.68 -14.62 5.96
N MET A 257 7.24 -15.64 5.33
CA MET A 257 6.73 -16.23 4.08
C MET A 257 5.60 -17.26 4.31
N GLU A 258 5.09 -17.41 5.54
CA GLU A 258 3.93 -18.27 5.86
C GLU A 258 2.63 -17.47 5.96
N THR A 259 2.70 -16.14 5.92
CA THR A 259 1.55 -15.26 6.10
C THR A 259 0.77 -15.13 4.81
N ARG A 260 -0.52 -15.49 4.84
CA ARG A 260 -1.50 -15.23 3.77
C ARG A 260 -1.12 -15.84 2.40
N THR A 261 -0.47 -17.00 2.37
CA THR A 261 0.03 -17.66 1.14
C THR A 261 -1.03 -18.20 0.15
N GLY A 262 -2.27 -17.74 0.22
CA GLY A 262 -3.34 -18.10 -0.71
C GLY A 262 -4.17 -16.88 -1.02
N ASP A 263 -5.14 -17.01 -1.92
CA ASP A 263 -5.89 -15.88 -2.49
C ASP A 263 -6.55 -15.01 -1.41
N THR A 264 -5.98 -13.83 -1.17
CA THR A 264 -6.35 -12.95 -0.08
C THR A 264 -7.10 -11.73 -0.59
N ILE A 265 -8.22 -11.41 0.05
CA ILE A 265 -9.01 -10.20 -0.23
C ILE A 265 -8.76 -9.19 0.89
N TYR A 266 -8.38 -7.97 0.51
CA TYR A 266 -8.16 -6.83 1.39
C TYR A 266 -9.23 -5.76 1.15
N GLY A 267 -9.70 -5.08 2.19
CA GLY A 267 -10.79 -4.11 2.11
C GLY A 267 -12.16 -4.76 2.38
N PHE A 268 -13.13 -4.53 1.50
CA PHE A 268 -14.43 -5.19 1.57
C PHE A 268 -14.28 -6.69 1.33
N ASN A 269 -15.22 -7.47 1.87
CA ASN A 269 -15.22 -8.93 1.72
C ASN A 269 -13.93 -9.62 2.17
N SER A 270 -13.14 -8.97 3.04
CA SER A 270 -11.82 -9.45 3.43
C SER A 270 -11.86 -10.81 4.11
N ASN A 271 -10.88 -11.65 3.78
CA ASN A 271 -10.62 -12.94 4.41
C ASN A 271 -9.33 -12.93 5.26
N THR A 272 -8.78 -11.75 5.55
CA THR A 272 -7.49 -11.58 6.27
C THR A 272 -7.56 -11.95 7.75
N ASP A 273 -8.76 -11.92 8.35
CA ASP A 273 -8.96 -11.95 9.81
C ASP A 273 -8.13 -10.86 10.52
N ARG A 274 -8.01 -9.68 9.89
CA ARG A 274 -7.34 -8.50 10.44
C ARG A 274 -8.26 -7.29 10.35
N ASP A 275 -8.52 -6.68 11.50
CA ASP A 275 -9.37 -5.50 11.64
C ASP A 275 -8.89 -4.33 10.76
N PHE A 276 -7.59 -4.03 10.79
CA PHE A 276 -6.99 -2.91 10.06
C PHE A 276 -6.95 -3.08 8.53
N MET A 277 -7.28 -4.27 8.01
CA MET A 277 -7.35 -4.58 6.58
C MET A 277 -8.79 -4.84 6.11
N THR A 278 -9.79 -4.74 6.99
CA THR A 278 -11.19 -5.07 6.69
C THR A 278 -12.05 -3.82 6.68
N ALA A 279 -12.72 -3.56 5.56
CA ALA A 279 -13.80 -2.59 5.47
C ALA A 279 -15.14 -3.30 5.67
N THR A 280 -15.96 -2.79 6.59
CA THR A 280 -17.26 -3.38 6.92
C THR A 280 -18.43 -2.64 6.29
N ASP A 281 -18.22 -1.38 5.91
CA ASP A 281 -19.19 -0.47 5.33
C ASP A 281 -18.50 0.71 4.61
N ALA A 282 -19.29 1.56 3.94
CA ALA A 282 -18.80 2.71 3.18
C ALA A 282 -18.13 3.82 4.02
N ASP A 283 -18.33 3.81 5.35
CA ASP A 283 -17.74 4.81 6.26
C ASP A 283 -16.39 4.35 6.83
N SER A 284 -16.05 3.08 6.63
CA SER A 284 -14.80 2.45 7.08
C SER A 284 -13.57 3.26 6.65
N LYS A 285 -12.58 3.32 7.54
CA LYS A 285 -11.30 4.02 7.30
C LYS A 285 -10.17 3.00 7.27
N LEU A 286 -9.64 2.76 6.08
CA LEU A 286 -8.53 1.84 5.89
C LEU A 286 -7.20 2.59 6.02
N VAL A 287 -6.33 2.16 6.93
CA VAL A 287 -4.95 2.65 7.04
C VAL A 287 -4.02 1.46 7.25
N PHE A 288 -3.37 0.99 6.20
CA PHE A 288 -2.51 -0.19 6.27
C PHE A 288 -1.42 -0.23 5.19
N SER A 289 -0.37 -1.00 5.48
CA SER A 289 0.57 -1.51 4.47
C SER A 289 0.37 -3.01 4.35
N VAL A 290 0.13 -3.54 3.15
CA VAL A 290 -0.05 -4.98 2.95
C VAL A 290 1.30 -5.69 2.99
N TRP A 291 1.33 -6.81 3.72
CA TRP A 291 2.34 -7.85 3.57
C TRP A 291 1.62 -9.11 3.13
N ASP A 292 1.97 -9.66 1.98
CA ASP A 292 1.48 -10.94 1.50
C ASP A 292 2.67 -11.78 1.02
N ALA A 293 2.63 -13.09 1.26
CA ALA A 293 3.68 -14.02 0.86
C ALA A 293 3.34 -14.82 -0.40
N GLY A 294 2.14 -14.65 -0.97
CA GLY A 294 1.76 -15.16 -2.29
C GLY A 294 0.32 -15.64 -2.34
N GLY A 295 -0.16 -15.92 -3.54
CA GLY A 295 -1.58 -16.16 -3.80
C GLY A 295 -1.96 -15.40 -5.05
N GLU A 296 -3.24 -15.35 -5.38
CA GLU A 296 -3.79 -14.34 -6.27
C GLU A 296 -4.66 -13.38 -5.44
N ASP A 297 -4.14 -12.20 -5.17
CA ASP A 297 -4.64 -11.31 -4.14
C ASP A 297 -5.43 -10.14 -4.72
N THR A 298 -6.42 -9.65 -3.97
CA THR A 298 -7.35 -8.61 -4.43
C THR A 298 -7.46 -7.48 -3.43
N PHE A 299 -7.27 -6.25 -3.91
CA PHE A 299 -7.77 -5.05 -3.27
C PHE A 299 -9.24 -4.82 -3.66
N ASP A 300 -10.16 -5.14 -2.76
CA ASP A 300 -11.60 -4.93 -2.93
C ASP A 300 -12.03 -3.65 -2.20
N PHE A 301 -12.18 -2.57 -2.96
CA PHE A 301 -12.62 -1.26 -2.47
C PHE A 301 -14.01 -0.89 -2.98
N SER A 302 -14.81 -1.90 -3.35
CA SER A 302 -16.11 -1.77 -4.03
C SER A 302 -17.20 -1.07 -3.25
N GLY A 303 -17.13 -1.07 -1.92
CA GLY A 303 -18.14 -0.42 -1.08
C GLY A 303 -17.93 1.09 -0.89
N PHE A 304 -16.87 1.69 -1.44
CA PHE A 304 -16.64 3.13 -1.38
C PHE A 304 -17.30 3.88 -2.54
N THR A 305 -17.66 5.14 -2.30
CA THR A 305 -18.34 6.01 -3.28
C THR A 305 -17.54 7.24 -3.65
N GLN A 306 -16.42 7.48 -2.97
CA GLN A 306 -15.50 8.56 -3.28
C GLN A 306 -14.60 8.11 -4.43
N ASN A 307 -14.19 9.04 -5.29
CA ASN A 307 -13.17 8.78 -6.30
C ASN A 307 -11.87 8.30 -5.63
N GLN A 308 -11.36 7.18 -6.10
CA GLN A 308 -10.21 6.47 -5.56
C GLN A 308 -9.05 6.51 -6.55
N ARG A 309 -7.83 6.32 -6.03
CA ARG A 309 -6.64 6.06 -6.85
C ARG A 309 -5.95 4.83 -6.28
N ILE A 310 -6.00 3.73 -7.01
CA ILE A 310 -5.55 2.40 -6.57
C ILE A 310 -4.33 1.99 -7.41
N ASN A 311 -3.20 1.77 -6.74
CA ASN A 311 -1.94 1.40 -7.40
C ASN A 311 -1.41 0.07 -6.83
N LEU A 312 -1.29 -0.93 -7.70
CA LEU A 312 -0.86 -2.29 -7.35
C LEU A 312 0.66 -2.50 -7.38
N ASN A 313 1.46 -1.46 -7.64
CA ASN A 313 2.91 -1.57 -7.63
C ASN A 313 3.45 -1.64 -6.19
N GLU A 314 4.47 -2.49 -5.98
CA GLU A 314 5.14 -2.57 -4.68
C GLU A 314 5.72 -1.22 -4.24
N GLY A 315 5.65 -0.92 -2.94
CA GLY A 315 6.12 0.35 -2.38
C GLY A 315 5.26 1.57 -2.72
N ALA A 316 4.24 1.43 -3.58
CA ALA A 316 3.34 2.52 -3.93
C ALA A 316 2.29 2.78 -2.85
N PHE A 317 1.66 3.95 -2.94
CA PHE A 317 0.56 4.38 -2.10
C PHE A 317 -0.71 4.59 -2.93
N SER A 318 -1.85 4.32 -2.31
CA SER A 318 -3.19 4.47 -2.87
C SER A 318 -4.05 5.42 -2.02
N ASP A 319 -4.98 6.11 -2.68
CA ASP A 319 -6.02 6.94 -2.08
C ASP A 319 -7.33 6.16 -2.07
N VAL A 320 -7.76 5.72 -0.88
CA VAL A 320 -8.88 4.77 -0.74
C VAL A 320 -9.90 5.30 0.25
N GLY A 321 -11.20 5.22 -0.06
CA GLY A 321 -12.28 5.58 0.86
C GLY A 321 -12.29 7.06 1.32
N GLY A 322 -11.85 7.96 0.44
CA GLY A 322 -11.77 9.42 0.71
C GLY A 322 -10.59 9.88 1.57
N LEU A 323 -9.63 8.98 1.85
CA LEU A 323 -8.33 9.30 2.46
C LEU A 323 -7.26 9.48 1.37
N LYS A 324 -6.05 9.88 1.77
CA LYS A 324 -4.91 10.06 0.86
C LYS A 324 -3.68 9.29 1.31
N GLY A 325 -3.11 8.49 0.41
CA GLY A 325 -1.94 7.62 0.62
C GLY A 325 -2.06 6.75 1.87
N ASN A 326 -3.26 6.23 2.13
CA ASN A 326 -3.61 5.48 3.34
C ASN A 326 -3.44 3.97 3.19
N VAL A 327 -3.40 3.47 1.96
CA VAL A 327 -3.09 2.08 1.65
C VAL A 327 -1.76 2.03 0.92
N SER A 328 -0.87 1.13 1.32
CA SER A 328 0.40 0.89 0.61
C SER A 328 0.71 -0.60 0.49
N ILE A 329 1.59 -0.95 -0.44
CA ILE A 329 2.06 -2.33 -0.66
C ILE A 329 3.50 -2.44 -0.16
N ALA A 330 3.78 -3.39 0.73
CA ALA A 330 5.16 -3.59 1.21
C ALA A 330 6.09 -4.02 0.07
N ARG A 331 7.38 -3.71 0.21
CA ARG A 331 8.41 -4.11 -0.75
C ARG A 331 8.50 -5.64 -0.82
N GLY A 332 8.55 -6.19 -2.02
CA GLY A 332 8.59 -7.61 -2.33
C GLY A 332 7.23 -8.30 -2.38
N VAL A 333 6.12 -7.55 -2.27
CA VAL A 333 4.75 -8.08 -2.35
C VAL A 333 4.18 -7.79 -3.73
N VAL A 334 3.48 -8.77 -4.30
CA VAL A 334 2.67 -8.63 -5.51
C VAL A 334 1.21 -8.71 -5.09
N ILE A 335 0.38 -7.80 -5.59
CA ILE A 335 -1.09 -7.86 -5.49
C ILE A 335 -1.60 -7.83 -6.92
N GLU A 336 -2.38 -8.84 -7.31
CA GLU A 336 -2.75 -9.06 -8.71
C GLU A 336 -3.99 -8.26 -9.11
N ASN A 337 -4.95 -8.08 -8.20
CA ASN A 337 -6.29 -7.65 -8.58
C ASN A 337 -6.76 -6.41 -7.83
N ALA A 338 -7.57 -5.58 -8.48
CA ALA A 338 -8.23 -4.43 -7.87
C ALA A 338 -9.69 -4.31 -8.32
N ILE A 339 -10.54 -3.93 -7.37
CA ILE A 339 -11.94 -3.59 -7.60
C ILE A 339 -12.17 -2.17 -7.04
N GLY A 340 -12.44 -1.23 -7.94
CA GLY A 340 -12.89 0.12 -7.62
C GLY A 340 -14.32 0.16 -7.08
N GLY A 341 -14.79 1.36 -6.78
CA GLY A 341 -16.06 1.64 -6.13
C GLY A 341 -17.14 2.14 -7.08
N SER A 342 -17.94 3.08 -6.59
CA SER A 342 -18.98 3.76 -7.39
C SER A 342 -18.61 5.21 -7.75
N GLY A 343 -17.35 5.61 -7.54
CA GLY A 343 -16.81 6.93 -7.89
C GLY A 343 -16.04 6.86 -9.21
N ASP A 344 -15.59 8.01 -9.74
CA ASP A 344 -14.70 7.99 -10.92
C ASP A 344 -13.27 7.65 -10.43
N ASP A 345 -12.87 6.39 -10.56
CA ASP A 345 -11.66 5.83 -9.98
C ASP A 345 -10.51 5.75 -10.98
N ILE A 346 -9.26 5.74 -10.48
CA ILE A 346 -8.06 5.45 -11.26
C ILE A 346 -7.45 4.15 -10.75
N LEU A 347 -7.41 3.13 -11.60
CA LEU A 347 -6.82 1.83 -11.30
C LEU A 347 -5.53 1.65 -12.12
N VAL A 348 -4.43 1.39 -11.41
CA VAL A 348 -3.10 1.15 -11.99
C VAL A 348 -2.63 -0.23 -11.54
N GLY A 349 -2.50 -1.15 -12.48
CA GLY A 349 -1.90 -2.46 -12.27
C GLY A 349 -0.37 -2.40 -12.15
N ASN A 350 0.27 -3.55 -12.22
CA ASN A 350 1.71 -3.71 -12.04
C ASN A 350 2.34 -4.44 -13.24
N SER A 351 3.26 -5.38 -12.98
CA SER A 351 3.92 -6.14 -14.04
C SER A 351 3.47 -7.61 -14.11
N ALA A 352 2.53 -8.00 -13.26
CA ALA A 352 1.88 -9.30 -13.30
C ALA A 352 0.58 -9.20 -14.08
N ASP A 353 0.01 -10.34 -14.47
CA ASP A 353 -1.32 -10.36 -15.08
C ASP A 353 -2.37 -9.91 -14.04
N ASN A 354 -3.02 -8.77 -14.29
CA ASN A 354 -3.95 -8.16 -13.33
C ASN A 354 -5.41 -8.34 -13.72
N ILE A 355 -6.31 -8.48 -12.73
CA ILE A 355 -7.75 -8.29 -12.91
C ILE A 355 -8.15 -6.94 -12.32
N LEU A 356 -8.50 -5.99 -13.19
CA LEU A 356 -8.90 -4.64 -12.81
C LEU A 356 -10.37 -4.40 -13.15
N LYS A 357 -11.16 -3.99 -12.16
CA LYS A 357 -12.59 -3.69 -12.32
C LYS A 357 -12.87 -2.28 -11.81
N GLY A 358 -13.24 -1.37 -12.68
CA GLY A 358 -13.56 0.03 -12.34
C GLY A 358 -14.76 0.10 -11.40
N GLY A 359 -15.90 -0.44 -11.84
CA GLY A 359 -17.11 -0.53 -11.03
C GLY A 359 -18.21 0.32 -11.63
N ALA A 360 -18.66 1.34 -10.91
CA ALA A 360 -19.54 2.35 -11.49
C ALA A 360 -18.84 3.71 -11.39
N GLY A 361 -19.09 4.61 -12.33
CA GLY A 361 -18.31 5.85 -12.44
C GLY A 361 -17.59 5.88 -13.78
N ASN A 362 -16.92 6.99 -14.10
CA ASN A 362 -16.11 7.08 -15.33
C ASN A 362 -14.66 6.76 -14.95
N ASP A 363 -14.29 5.49 -15.06
CA ASP A 363 -13.04 5.00 -14.51
C ASP A 363 -11.89 5.12 -15.52
N ILE A 364 -10.67 5.32 -14.99
CA ILE A 364 -9.43 5.26 -15.77
C ILE A 364 -8.68 3.99 -15.36
N ILE A 365 -8.49 3.08 -16.29
CA ILE A 365 -7.90 1.77 -16.05
C ILE A 365 -6.61 1.65 -16.85
N TYR A 366 -5.51 1.38 -16.17
CA TYR A 366 -4.20 1.13 -16.75
C TYR A 366 -3.70 -0.23 -16.25
N GLY A 367 -3.64 -1.22 -17.13
CA GLY A 367 -3.18 -2.58 -16.82
C GLY A 367 -1.71 -2.63 -16.40
N GLY A 368 -0.85 -2.00 -17.19
CA GLY A 368 0.59 -2.05 -16.98
C GLY A 368 1.23 -3.07 -17.91
N LEU A 369 2.19 -3.85 -17.40
CA LEU A 369 2.73 -4.97 -18.16
C LEU A 369 2.03 -6.24 -17.73
N GLY A 370 1.71 -7.12 -18.67
CA GLY A 370 1.01 -8.36 -18.34
C GLY A 370 0.07 -8.73 -19.47
N GLY A 371 -0.69 -9.79 -19.29
CA GLY A 371 -1.89 -10.08 -20.07
C GLY A 371 -3.08 -9.78 -19.18
N ASP A 372 -3.49 -8.51 -19.14
CA ASP A 372 -4.41 -8.02 -18.14
C ASP A 372 -5.88 -8.28 -18.53
N HIS A 373 -6.73 -8.41 -17.53
CA HIS A 373 -8.16 -8.57 -17.70
C HIS A 373 -8.88 -7.36 -17.09
N LEU A 374 -9.49 -6.56 -17.97
CA LEU A 374 -9.98 -5.22 -17.66
C LEU A 374 -11.51 -5.15 -17.83
N TRP A 375 -12.18 -4.59 -16.82
CA TRP A 375 -13.61 -4.27 -16.84
C TRP A 375 -13.79 -2.80 -16.45
N GLY A 376 -14.44 -2.03 -17.32
CA GLY A 376 -14.83 -0.65 -17.02
C GLY A 376 -15.99 -0.66 -16.02
N GLY A 377 -17.09 -1.27 -16.44
CA GLY A 377 -18.32 -1.38 -15.67
C GLY A 377 -19.39 -0.38 -16.13
N GLU A 378 -20.08 0.27 -15.19
CA GLU A 378 -21.11 1.27 -15.51
C GLU A 378 -20.49 2.67 -15.63
N GLY A 379 -20.38 3.22 -16.84
CA GLY A 379 -19.93 4.60 -17.02
C GLY A 379 -19.32 4.84 -18.40
N ASN A 380 -18.55 5.92 -18.54
CA ASN A 380 -17.71 6.12 -19.72
C ASN A 380 -16.26 5.91 -19.30
N ASP A 381 -15.77 4.69 -19.51
CA ASP A 381 -14.48 4.27 -18.97
C ASP A 381 -13.36 4.47 -19.98
N THR A 382 -12.13 4.65 -19.50
CA THR A 382 -10.95 4.83 -20.33
C THR A 382 -9.88 3.80 -20.00
N PHE A 383 -9.56 2.96 -20.99
CA PHE A 383 -8.48 1.98 -20.91
C PHE A 383 -7.22 2.59 -21.52
N VAL A 384 -6.20 2.84 -20.69
CA VAL A 384 -5.01 3.59 -21.06
C VAL A 384 -3.85 2.66 -21.38
N TYR A 385 -3.16 2.93 -22.48
CA TYR A 385 -1.88 2.31 -22.83
C TYR A 385 -0.82 3.40 -23.08
N LEU A 386 0.32 3.31 -22.39
CA LEU A 386 1.43 4.26 -22.45
C LEU A 386 2.60 3.75 -23.32
N ASP A 387 2.78 2.43 -23.46
CA ASP A 387 3.85 1.80 -24.23
C ASP A 387 3.37 0.56 -24.99
N GLY A 388 3.97 0.31 -26.17
CA GLY A 388 3.62 -0.84 -27.00
C GLY A 388 3.94 -2.22 -26.40
N LYS A 389 4.66 -2.30 -25.28
CA LYS A 389 4.96 -3.56 -24.58
C LYS A 389 3.92 -3.96 -23.54
N GLU A 390 2.95 -3.11 -23.28
CA GLU A 390 1.95 -3.32 -22.24
C GLU A 390 0.97 -4.44 -22.61
N SER A 391 0.67 -4.62 -23.91
CA SER A 391 -0.23 -5.69 -24.37
C SER A 391 0.33 -6.42 -25.60
N LEU A 392 1.28 -7.33 -25.36
CA LEU A 392 1.94 -8.10 -26.42
C LEU A 392 1.06 -9.26 -26.90
N LYS A 393 1.19 -9.64 -28.18
CA LYS A 393 0.29 -10.66 -28.77
C LYS A 393 0.39 -12.06 -28.15
N ASP A 394 1.52 -12.42 -27.56
CA ASP A 394 1.70 -13.70 -26.88
C ASP A 394 1.01 -13.74 -25.51
N ASN A 395 0.78 -12.59 -24.88
CA ASN A 395 0.01 -12.43 -23.67
C ASN A 395 -0.82 -11.12 -23.72
N PRO A 396 -1.89 -11.07 -24.54
CA PRO A 396 -2.60 -9.83 -24.80
C PRO A 396 -3.62 -9.54 -23.69
N ASP A 397 -3.88 -8.26 -23.47
CA ASP A 397 -4.96 -7.78 -22.64
C ASP A 397 -6.33 -8.14 -23.21
N TRP A 398 -7.29 -8.24 -22.29
CA TRP A 398 -8.70 -8.42 -22.56
C TRP A 398 -9.52 -7.32 -21.91
N ILE A 399 -10.24 -6.56 -22.71
CA ILE A 399 -11.30 -5.65 -22.25
C ILE A 399 -12.64 -6.39 -22.41
N HIS A 400 -13.31 -6.67 -21.29
CA HIS A 400 -14.42 -7.63 -21.25
C HIS A 400 -15.81 -7.02 -21.44
N ASP A 401 -15.98 -5.72 -21.26
CA ASP A 401 -17.30 -5.07 -21.23
C ASP A 401 -17.37 -3.73 -21.99
N PHE A 402 -16.43 -3.50 -22.92
CA PHE A 402 -16.32 -2.24 -23.67
C PHE A 402 -17.62 -1.85 -24.41
N VAL A 403 -18.05 -0.60 -24.22
CA VAL A 403 -19.20 0.04 -24.85
C VAL A 403 -18.78 1.11 -25.87
N SER A 404 -18.76 0.77 -27.16
CA SER A 404 -18.46 1.69 -28.27
C SER A 404 -19.38 2.92 -28.26
N GLY A 405 -18.77 4.10 -28.39
CA GLY A 405 -19.44 5.39 -28.26
C GLY A 405 -19.53 5.95 -26.84
N GLU A 406 -19.33 5.12 -25.81
CA GLU A 406 -19.26 5.52 -24.40
C GLU A 406 -17.80 5.45 -23.93
N ASP A 407 -17.21 4.26 -23.94
CA ASP A 407 -15.84 4.01 -23.50
C ASP A 407 -14.78 4.49 -24.50
N LYS A 408 -13.53 4.54 -24.02
CA LYS A 408 -12.34 4.94 -24.77
C LYS A 408 -11.18 4.00 -24.55
N ILE A 409 -10.43 3.77 -25.62
CA ILE A 409 -9.06 3.23 -25.57
C ILE A 409 -8.11 4.40 -25.83
N ASP A 410 -7.30 4.72 -24.84
CA ASP A 410 -6.35 5.83 -24.89
C ASP A 410 -4.96 5.33 -25.31
N LEU A 411 -4.54 5.76 -26.49
CA LEU A 411 -3.23 5.49 -27.09
C LEU A 411 -2.45 6.79 -27.27
N SER A 412 -2.82 7.87 -26.59
CA SER A 412 -2.25 9.20 -26.82
C SER A 412 -0.77 9.30 -26.49
N GLU A 413 -0.17 8.34 -25.80
CA GLU A 413 1.25 8.33 -25.48
C GLU A 413 2.07 7.42 -26.41
N PHE A 414 1.43 6.72 -27.36
CA PHE A 414 2.11 5.87 -28.34
C PHE A 414 2.95 6.71 -29.31
N ASN A 415 4.24 6.83 -29.01
CA ASN A 415 5.18 7.62 -29.80
C ASN A 415 6.10 6.73 -30.65
N PHE A 416 5.90 6.76 -31.97
CA PHE A 416 6.75 6.03 -32.92
C PHE A 416 7.93 6.88 -33.46
N GLY A 417 8.20 8.04 -32.85
CA GLY A 417 9.28 8.93 -33.22
C GLY A 417 9.19 9.40 -34.67
N GLY A 418 10.30 9.31 -35.42
CA GLY A 418 10.32 9.65 -36.84
C GLY A 418 9.64 8.63 -37.77
N ASN A 419 9.11 7.52 -37.23
CA ASN A 419 8.57 6.41 -38.01
C ASN A 419 7.07 6.55 -38.34
N GLY A 420 6.37 7.55 -37.77
CA GLY A 420 4.99 7.87 -38.10
C GLY A 420 4.14 8.23 -36.88
N ASP A 421 2.89 8.61 -37.14
CA ASP A 421 1.82 8.76 -36.14
C ASP A 421 0.88 7.55 -36.21
N ILE A 422 -0.05 7.41 -35.25
CA ILE A 422 -1.12 6.41 -35.32
C ILE A 422 -1.97 6.59 -36.58
N LYS A 423 -2.22 5.46 -37.28
CA LYS A 423 -3.00 5.43 -38.51
C LYS A 423 -3.85 4.17 -38.63
N PHE A 424 -5.17 4.35 -38.66
CA PHE A 424 -6.11 3.26 -38.91
C PHE A 424 -6.07 2.78 -40.38
N VAL A 425 -5.90 1.48 -40.59
CA VAL A 425 -5.74 0.83 -41.90
C VAL A 425 -6.70 -0.35 -42.08
N ASP A 426 -6.93 -0.78 -43.33
CA ASP A 426 -7.72 -2.01 -43.62
C ASP A 426 -6.81 -3.24 -43.76
N SER A 427 -5.50 -3.03 -43.81
CA SER A 427 -4.46 -4.05 -43.92
C SER A 427 -3.11 -3.41 -43.61
N PHE A 428 -2.23 -4.11 -42.91
CA PHE A 428 -0.87 -3.62 -42.66
C PHE A 428 -0.06 -3.49 -43.95
N SER A 429 0.60 -2.35 -44.12
CA SER A 429 1.66 -2.15 -45.11
C SER A 429 3.05 -2.46 -44.54
N GLY A 430 3.14 -2.70 -43.23
CA GLY A 430 4.37 -3.00 -42.50
C GLY A 430 5.04 -1.75 -41.91
N LYS A 431 4.30 -0.64 -41.78
CA LYS A 431 4.81 0.59 -41.16
C LYS A 431 4.45 0.60 -39.67
N ALA A 432 5.32 1.23 -38.87
CA ALA A 432 5.02 1.52 -37.48
C ALA A 432 3.80 2.47 -37.37
N GLY A 433 3.01 2.31 -36.32
CA GLY A 433 1.82 3.12 -36.03
C GLY A 433 0.58 2.74 -36.82
N GLU A 434 0.62 1.72 -37.68
CA GLU A 434 -0.59 1.22 -38.33
C GLU A 434 -1.45 0.46 -37.32
N VAL A 435 -2.75 0.78 -37.28
CA VAL A 435 -3.74 0.15 -36.40
C VAL A 435 -4.78 -0.56 -37.24
N LEU A 436 -5.09 -1.81 -36.89
CA LEU A 436 -6.06 -2.66 -37.58
C LEU A 436 -7.06 -3.24 -36.57
N PHE A 437 -8.34 -3.25 -36.94
CA PHE A 437 -9.38 -3.94 -36.17
C PHE A 437 -9.90 -5.13 -36.96
N THR A 438 -9.99 -6.29 -36.31
CA THR A 438 -10.61 -7.48 -36.88
C THR A 438 -11.71 -7.97 -35.96
N TYR A 439 -12.97 -7.85 -36.37
CA TYR A 439 -14.11 -8.37 -35.62
C TYR A 439 -14.39 -9.83 -35.99
N ASP A 440 -14.37 -10.71 -34.99
CA ASP A 440 -14.84 -12.08 -35.06
C ASP A 440 -16.30 -12.17 -34.63
N GLU A 441 -17.20 -12.25 -35.61
CA GLU A 441 -18.65 -12.35 -35.37
C GLU A 441 -19.06 -13.61 -34.61
N VAL A 442 -18.25 -14.68 -34.61
CA VAL A 442 -18.60 -15.95 -33.95
C VAL A 442 -18.33 -15.88 -32.46
N ASN A 443 -17.21 -15.27 -32.08
CA ASN A 443 -16.79 -15.14 -30.69
C ASN A 443 -17.18 -13.79 -30.07
N GLU A 444 -17.72 -12.87 -30.88
CA GLU A 444 -18.07 -11.50 -30.48
C GLU A 444 -16.86 -10.76 -29.89
N VAL A 445 -15.70 -10.88 -30.54
CA VAL A 445 -14.44 -10.24 -30.12
C VAL A 445 -13.85 -9.41 -31.24
N THR A 446 -13.42 -8.18 -30.94
CA THR A 446 -12.58 -7.37 -31.81
C THR A 446 -11.12 -7.49 -31.39
N ASP A 447 -10.26 -7.92 -32.31
CA ASP A 447 -8.81 -7.82 -32.15
C ASP A 447 -8.37 -6.41 -32.57
N LEU A 448 -7.80 -5.64 -31.62
CA LEU A 448 -7.11 -4.37 -31.83
C LEU A 448 -5.62 -4.65 -31.99
N GLU A 449 -5.09 -4.56 -33.21
CA GLU A 449 -3.68 -4.80 -33.50
C GLU A 449 -2.95 -3.51 -33.88
N ILE A 450 -1.76 -3.29 -33.31
CA ILE A 450 -0.89 -2.16 -33.67
C ILE A 450 0.45 -2.70 -34.17
N SER A 451 0.88 -2.23 -35.34
CA SER A 451 2.19 -2.52 -35.91
C SER A 451 3.23 -1.57 -35.29
N LEU A 452 4.22 -2.09 -34.56
CA LEU A 452 5.26 -1.27 -33.92
C LEU A 452 6.49 -1.06 -34.85
N GLY A 453 6.65 -1.88 -35.89
CA GLY A 453 7.67 -1.76 -36.96
C GLY A 453 9.04 -2.38 -36.67
N GLY A 454 9.95 -2.42 -37.68
CA GLY A 454 11.35 -2.88 -37.55
C GLY A 454 11.67 -4.29 -38.10
N ASP A 455 12.82 -4.87 -37.69
CA ASP A 455 13.24 -6.27 -37.97
C ASP A 455 12.56 -7.31 -37.04
N LEU A 456 11.53 -6.88 -36.30
CA LEU A 456 10.76 -7.74 -35.41
C LEU A 456 9.84 -8.63 -36.26
N ALA A 457 10.29 -9.86 -36.49
CA ALA A 457 9.43 -10.93 -36.95
C ALA A 457 8.55 -11.41 -35.77
N GLY A 458 7.46 -10.69 -35.50
CA GLY A 458 6.39 -11.19 -34.63
C GLY A 458 5.46 -10.12 -34.06
N ASN A 459 4.41 -9.78 -34.80
CA ASN A 459 3.11 -9.27 -34.33
C ASN A 459 3.09 -8.52 -32.97
N ASP A 460 3.05 -7.20 -33.02
CA ASP A 460 3.77 -6.38 -32.04
C ASP A 460 2.93 -5.81 -30.86
N PHE A 461 1.62 -5.63 -30.99
CA PHE A 461 0.70 -5.25 -29.88
C PHE A 461 -0.69 -5.77 -30.23
N LEU A 462 -1.42 -6.33 -29.26
CA LEU A 462 -2.78 -6.83 -29.42
C LEU A 462 -3.58 -6.60 -28.16
N VAL A 463 -4.76 -6.01 -28.28
CA VAL A 463 -5.80 -6.02 -27.23
C VAL A 463 -7.03 -6.73 -27.77
N LYS A 464 -7.66 -7.57 -26.96
CA LYS A 464 -8.90 -8.26 -27.29
C LYS A 464 -10.07 -7.57 -26.62
N VAL A 465 -11.05 -7.14 -27.41
CA VAL A 465 -12.22 -6.41 -26.91
C VAL A 465 -13.49 -7.21 -27.13
N VAL A 466 -14.19 -7.55 -26.05
CA VAL A 466 -15.41 -8.36 -26.08
C VAL A 466 -16.63 -7.48 -26.35
N GLY A 467 -17.57 -7.97 -27.17
CA GLY A 467 -18.95 -7.48 -27.27
C GLY A 467 -19.34 -6.81 -28.58
N GLN A 468 -18.42 -6.11 -29.27
CA GLN A 468 -18.79 -5.39 -30.50
C GLN A 468 -17.60 -4.93 -31.38
N PRO A 469 -17.86 -4.56 -32.66
CA PRO A 469 -16.89 -3.87 -33.51
C PRO A 469 -16.52 -2.49 -32.97
N LEU A 470 -15.22 -2.16 -33.01
CA LEU A 470 -14.71 -0.83 -32.65
C LEU A 470 -14.81 0.17 -33.80
N ALA A 471 -14.91 1.46 -33.45
CA ALA A 471 -14.86 2.59 -34.37
C ALA A 471 -13.68 3.53 -34.06
N GLU A 472 -13.19 4.28 -35.06
CA GLU A 472 -12.12 5.27 -34.85
C GLU A 472 -12.45 6.32 -33.76
N ALA A 473 -13.75 6.55 -33.47
CA ALA A 473 -14.20 7.48 -32.42
C ALA A 473 -14.10 6.91 -30.99
N ASP A 474 -13.75 5.63 -30.85
CA ASP A 474 -13.53 4.95 -29.58
C ASP A 474 -12.09 5.15 -29.06
N PHE A 475 -11.26 5.89 -29.80
CA PHE A 475 -9.84 6.05 -29.49
C PHE A 475 -9.47 7.50 -29.19
N ILE A 476 -8.56 7.67 -28.24
CA ILE A 476 -7.82 8.91 -27.99
C ILE A 476 -6.40 8.67 -28.55
N VAL A 477 -5.96 9.50 -29.51
CA VAL A 477 -4.70 9.33 -30.27
C VAL A 477 -3.98 10.64 -30.49
#